data_AF-A0A7Y2GBI1-F1
#
_entry.id   AF-A0A7Y2GBI1-F1
#
_cell.length_a   1.000
_cell.length_b   1.000
_cell.length_c   1.000
_cell.angle_alpha   90.00
_cell.angle_beta   90.00
_cell.angle_gamma   90.00
#
_symmetry.space_group_name_H-M   'P 1'
#
loop_
_entity.id
_entity.type
_entity.pdbx_description
1 polymer ?
#
loop_
_entity_poly.entity_id
_entity_poly.type
_entity_poly.pdbx_seq_one_letter_code
_entity_poly.pdbx_strand_id
1 'polypeptide(L)'
;MPYPSVSDDGQTIELDLHGASVQIAEDMILATIPLAANRGRSVVRVIHGVSTSETFDDRSTIKSALLALLEQGTMDRYVTDWIVLEGSTLVSLNVTGQRDSTRILIRDIT
;
A
#
# COMPACT_ATOMS: atom_id res chain seq x y z
N MET A 1 -11.21 -1.99 -15.18
CA MET A 1 -10.56 -3.12 -14.51
C MET A 1 -11.27 -3.35 -13.19
N PRO A 2 -11.35 -4.58 -12.65
CA PRO A 2 -11.88 -4.75 -11.30
C PRO A 2 -10.84 -4.22 -10.31
N TYR A 3 -11.30 -3.37 -9.41
CA TYR A 3 -10.50 -2.86 -8.30
C TYR A 3 -11.06 -3.40 -6.99
N PRO A 4 -10.21 -3.60 -5.97
CA PRO A 4 -8.76 -3.35 -5.93
C PRO A 4 -7.95 -4.30 -6.83
N SER A 5 -6.70 -3.92 -7.14
CA SER A 5 -5.79 -4.72 -7.97
C SER A 5 -4.34 -4.64 -7.50
N VAL A 6 -3.52 -5.63 -7.88
CA VAL A 6 -2.08 -5.64 -7.58
C VAL A 6 -1.27 -6.01 -8.82
N SER A 7 -0.15 -5.33 -9.00
CA SER A 7 0.88 -5.63 -9.99
C SER A 7 2.24 -5.74 -9.30
N ASP A 8 3.06 -6.68 -9.73
CA ASP A 8 4.39 -6.96 -9.19
C ASP A 8 5.37 -7.17 -10.34
N ASP A 9 6.36 -6.29 -10.46
CA ASP A 9 7.43 -6.36 -11.46
C ASP A 9 8.70 -7.07 -10.93
N GLY A 10 8.68 -7.53 -9.68
CA GLY A 10 9.80 -8.16 -8.98
C GLY A 10 10.65 -7.19 -8.13
N GLN A 11 10.41 -5.89 -8.23
CA GLN A 11 11.05 -4.85 -7.43
C GLN A 11 10.04 -3.93 -6.76
N THR A 12 8.99 -3.58 -7.47
CA THR A 12 7.92 -2.66 -7.08
C THR A 12 6.59 -3.39 -7.09
N ILE A 13 5.82 -3.19 -6.01
CA ILE A 13 4.40 -3.53 -5.99
C ILE A 13 3.60 -2.28 -6.28
N GLU A 14 2.70 -2.35 -7.27
CA GLU A 14 1.63 -1.37 -7.42
C GLU A 14 0.35 -1.96 -6.82
N LEU A 15 -0.09 -1.36 -5.71
CA LEU A 15 -1.32 -1.73 -5.01
C LEU A 15 -2.37 -0.67 -5.31
N ASP A 16 -3.30 -0.99 -6.20
CA ASP A 16 -4.38 -0.07 -6.58
C ASP A 16 -5.64 -0.34 -5.75
N LEU A 17 -5.93 0.61 -4.87
CA LEU A 17 -7.03 0.59 -3.92
C LEU A 17 -8.14 1.56 -4.30
N HIS A 18 -8.11 2.12 -5.51
CA HIS A 18 -9.15 3.07 -5.91
C HIS A 18 -10.54 2.40 -5.79
N GLY A 19 -11.56 3.14 -5.34
CA GLY A 19 -12.90 2.60 -5.16
C GLY A 19 -13.06 1.50 -4.08
N ALA A 20 -12.00 1.08 -3.38
CA ALA A 20 -12.12 0.21 -2.22
C ALA A 20 -12.71 0.97 -1.02
N SER A 21 -13.29 0.23 -0.07
CA SER A 21 -13.58 0.81 1.24
C SER A 21 -12.28 1.04 2.02
N VAL A 22 -12.29 1.97 2.97
CA VAL A 22 -11.12 2.28 3.82
C VAL A 22 -10.65 1.04 4.58
N GLN A 23 -11.59 0.26 5.15
CA GLN A 23 -11.25 -0.96 5.89
C GLN A 23 -10.51 -1.98 5.00
N ILE A 24 -11.05 -2.25 3.81
CA ILE A 24 -10.41 -3.17 2.85
C ILE A 24 -9.02 -2.65 2.46
N ALA A 25 -8.90 -1.34 2.25
CA ALA A 25 -7.62 -0.72 1.91
C ALA A 25 -6.59 -0.89 3.04
N GLU A 26 -6.96 -0.66 4.29
CA GLU A 26 -6.09 -0.86 5.46
C GLU A 26 -5.63 -2.33 5.57
N ASP A 27 -6.56 -3.27 5.47
CA ASP A 27 -6.26 -4.71 5.53
C ASP A 27 -5.26 -5.12 4.43
N MET A 28 -5.50 -4.66 3.20
CA MET A 28 -4.61 -4.94 2.06
C MET A 28 -3.24 -4.27 2.22
N ILE A 29 -3.15 -3.06 2.78
CA ILE A 29 -1.89 -2.37 3.08
C ILE A 29 -1.08 -3.17 4.12
N LEU A 30 -1.74 -3.56 5.21
CA LEU A 30 -1.14 -4.32 6.31
C LEU A 30 -0.68 -5.72 5.87
N ALA A 31 -1.34 -6.34 4.88
CA ALA A 31 -0.88 -7.58 4.28
C ALA A 31 0.27 -7.36 3.28
N THR A 32 0.18 -6.33 2.43
CA THR A 32 1.11 -6.13 1.31
C THR A 32 2.49 -5.70 1.76
N ILE A 33 2.61 -4.74 2.68
CA ILE A 33 3.90 -4.15 3.06
C ILE A 33 4.86 -5.21 3.67
N PRO A 34 4.44 -6.01 4.67
CA PRO A 34 5.28 -7.09 5.20
C PRO A 34 5.62 -8.14 4.16
N LEU A 35 4.65 -8.54 3.33
CA LEU A 35 4.85 -9.55 2.29
C LEU A 35 5.88 -9.09 1.25
N ALA A 36 5.75 -7.85 0.77
CA ALA A 36 6.65 -7.24 -0.19
C ALA A 36 8.08 -7.17 0.36
N ALA A 37 8.26 -6.67 1.58
CA ALA A 37 9.57 -6.59 2.24
C ALA A 37 10.22 -7.98 2.42
N ASN A 38 9.44 -8.96 2.87
CA ASN A 38 9.91 -10.32 3.09
C ASN A 38 10.23 -11.06 1.77
N ARG A 39 9.60 -10.71 0.65
CA ARG A 39 9.92 -11.26 -0.66
C ARG A 39 10.98 -10.46 -1.42
N GLY A 40 11.58 -9.44 -0.81
CA GLY A 40 12.69 -8.70 -1.41
C GLY A 40 12.31 -7.53 -2.31
N ARG A 41 11.06 -7.04 -2.25
CA ARG A 41 10.64 -5.83 -2.96
C ARG A 41 11.09 -4.60 -2.19
N SER A 42 11.56 -3.60 -2.92
CA SER A 42 12.10 -2.37 -2.33
C SER A 42 11.07 -1.26 -2.19
N VAL A 43 9.96 -1.33 -2.96
CA VAL A 43 8.97 -0.25 -3.04
C VAL A 43 7.55 -0.82 -3.14
N VAL A 44 6.61 -0.18 -2.45
CA VAL A 44 5.17 -0.34 -2.69
C VAL A 44 4.61 1.02 -3.09
N ARG A 45 4.00 1.12 -4.26
CA ARG A 45 3.18 2.26 -4.69
C ARG A 45 1.73 1.94 -4.31
N VAL A 46 1.21 2.64 -3.31
CA VAL A 46 -0.20 2.55 -2.92
C VAL A 46 -0.98 3.62 -3.67
N ILE A 47 -1.82 3.20 -4.62
CA ILE A 47 -2.68 4.09 -5.40
C ILE A 47 -4.03 4.15 -4.68
N HIS A 48 -4.31 5.30 -4.06
CA HIS A 48 -5.55 5.55 -3.31
C HIS A 48 -6.51 6.48 -4.06
N GLY A 49 -6.11 6.96 -5.25
CA GLY A 49 -6.87 7.91 -6.05
C GLY A 49 -6.85 9.33 -5.48
N VAL A 50 -7.31 10.27 -6.30
CA VAL A 50 -7.57 11.66 -5.90
C VAL A 50 -8.98 11.73 -5.32
N SER A 51 -9.15 11.43 -4.03
CA SER A 51 -10.43 11.69 -3.38
C SER A 51 -10.64 13.20 -3.30
N THR A 52 -11.53 13.72 -4.16
CA THR A 52 -12.13 15.05 -4.04
C THR A 52 -13.24 14.97 -3.00
N SER A 53 -12.89 14.85 -1.72
CA SER A 53 -13.90 14.97 -0.66
C SER A 53 -14.25 16.46 -0.51
N GLU A 54 -15.03 17.00 -1.46
CA GLU A 54 -15.65 18.34 -1.39
C GLU A 54 -16.84 18.39 -0.42
N THR A 55 -17.09 17.32 0.34
CA THR A 55 -18.15 17.30 1.34
C THR A 55 -17.51 17.08 2.70
N PHE A 56 -17.52 18.15 3.49
CA PHE A 56 -17.44 18.14 4.95
C PHE A 56 -18.27 16.98 5.51
N ASP A 57 -17.64 15.87 5.83
CA ASP A 57 -18.13 14.88 6.77
C ASP A 57 -16.95 13.97 7.14
N ASP A 58 -16.90 13.56 8.40
CA ASP A 58 -15.86 12.80 9.11
C ASP A 58 -15.49 11.41 8.52
N ARG A 59 -15.51 11.23 7.20
CA ARG A 59 -15.12 9.98 6.54
C ARG A 59 -13.63 9.98 6.29
N SER A 60 -12.91 9.14 7.06
CA SER A 60 -11.53 8.76 6.76
C SER A 60 -11.40 8.39 5.28
N THR A 61 -10.37 8.90 4.62
CA THR A 61 -10.00 8.52 3.25
C THR A 61 -8.93 7.43 3.30
N ILE A 62 -8.77 6.67 2.22
CA ILE A 62 -7.65 5.70 2.12
C ILE A 62 -6.30 6.40 2.32
N LYS A 63 -6.15 7.64 1.82
CA LYS A 63 -4.95 8.45 2.03
C LYS A 63 -4.71 8.73 3.52
N SER A 64 -5.72 9.24 4.24
CA SER A 64 -5.57 9.55 5.67
C SER A 64 -5.34 8.30 6.52
N ALA A 65 -5.99 7.18 6.18
CA ALA A 65 -5.77 5.89 6.83
C ALA A 65 -4.33 5.38 6.63
N LEU A 66 -3.83 5.39 5.39
CA LEU A 66 -2.44 5.01 5.11
C LEU A 66 -1.44 5.90 5.85
N LEU A 67 -1.63 7.22 5.84
CA LEU A 67 -0.75 8.14 6.55
C LEU A 67 -0.80 7.91 8.06
N ALA A 68 -1.97 7.66 8.64
CA ALA A 68 -2.09 7.33 10.05
C ALA A 68 -1.32 6.05 10.40
N LEU A 69 -1.39 5.00 9.58
CA LEU A 69 -0.63 3.76 9.79
C LEU A 69 0.89 3.99 9.73
N LEU A 70 1.35 4.87 8.84
CA LEU A 70 2.77 5.23 8.69
C LEU A 70 3.25 6.10 9.84
N GLU A 71 2.49 7.13 10.21
CA GLU A 71 2.84 8.07 11.29
C GLU A 71 2.79 7.43 12.69
N GLN A 72 1.90 6.46 12.90
CA GLN A 72 1.82 5.70 14.16
C GLN A 72 2.91 4.64 14.29
N GLY A 73 3.69 4.38 13.23
CA GLY A 73 4.77 3.41 13.23
C GLY A 73 4.31 1.94 13.20
N THR A 74 3.05 1.68 12.81
CA THR A 74 2.48 0.33 12.72
C THR A 74 3.32 -0.62 11.85
N MET A 75 4.09 -0.06 10.90
CA MET A 75 4.89 -0.79 9.92
C MET A 75 6.38 -0.42 9.93
N ASP A 76 6.89 0.24 10.99
CA ASP A 76 8.29 0.73 11.07
C ASP A 76 9.35 -0.36 10.88
N ARG A 77 9.00 -1.61 11.18
CA ARG A 77 9.88 -2.76 10.90
C ARG A 77 10.18 -2.92 9.41
N TYR A 78 9.22 -2.59 8.55
CA TYR A 78 9.24 -2.84 7.11
C TYR A 78 9.38 -1.57 6.28
N VAL A 79 9.03 -0.41 6.82
CA VAL A 79 9.04 0.87 6.10
C VAL A 79 10.27 1.69 6.51
N THR A 80 10.98 2.23 5.53
CA THR A 80 12.13 3.12 5.78
C THR A 80 11.81 4.59 5.49
N ASP A 81 10.96 4.85 4.51
CA ASP A 81 10.59 6.20 4.09
C ASP A 81 9.28 6.14 3.27
N TRP A 82 8.59 7.26 3.13
CA TRP A 82 7.43 7.38 2.25
C TRP A 82 7.30 8.77 1.63
N ILE A 83 6.83 8.80 0.39
CA ILE A 83 6.61 10.03 -0.38
C ILE A 83 5.17 10.06 -0.85
N VAL A 84 4.46 11.12 -0.49
CA VAL A 84 3.10 11.38 -0.94
C VAL A 84 3.15 12.02 -2.32
N LEU A 85 2.42 11.44 -3.27
CA LEU A 85 2.22 11.95 -4.62
C LEU A 85 0.73 12.28 -4.83
N GLU A 86 0.42 12.88 -5.97
CA GLU A 86 -0.98 13.03 -6.38
C GLU A 86 -1.60 11.65 -6.63
N GLY A 87 -2.64 11.31 -5.87
CA GLY A 87 -3.39 10.06 -6.00
C GLY A 87 -2.66 8.78 -5.58
N SER A 88 -1.41 8.86 -5.10
CA SER A 88 -0.66 7.70 -4.62
C SER A 88 0.36 8.04 -3.54
N THR A 89 0.83 7.04 -2.82
CA THR A 89 1.95 7.14 -1.88
C THR A 89 2.99 6.08 -2.22
N LEU A 90 4.24 6.50 -2.39
CA LEU A 90 5.37 5.59 -2.51
C LEU A 90 5.89 5.24 -1.12
N VAL A 91 6.01 3.95 -0.83
CA VAL A 91 6.52 3.44 0.44
C VAL A 91 7.81 2.67 0.16
N SER A 92 8.93 3.19 0.67
CA SER A 92 10.24 2.54 0.61
C SER A 92 10.33 1.48 1.71
N LEU A 93 10.82 0.30 1.34
CA LEU A 93 10.85 -0.85 2.24
C LEU A 93 12.25 -1.16 2.75
N ASN A 94 12.32 -1.54 4.02
CA ASN A 94 13.45 -2.26 4.58
C ASN A 94 13.40 -3.70 4.09
N VAL A 95 14.25 -4.06 3.14
CA VAL A 95 14.27 -5.41 2.58
C VAL A 95 14.86 -6.38 3.62
N THR A 96 13.99 -7.21 4.20
CA THR A 96 14.35 -8.16 5.25
C THR A 96 14.58 -9.58 4.74
N GLY A 97 14.10 -9.91 3.53
CA GLY A 97 14.18 -11.24 2.95
C GLY A 97 15.09 -11.38 1.73
N GLN A 98 15.35 -12.61 1.33
CA GLN A 98 16.01 -12.91 0.05
C GLN A 98 15.08 -12.58 -1.11
N ARG A 99 15.66 -12.21 -2.26
CA ARG A 99 14.89 -11.98 -3.48
C ARG A 99 14.16 -13.25 -3.90
N ASP A 100 12.84 -13.22 -3.84
CA ASP A 100 11.94 -14.27 -4.32
C ASP A 100 11.38 -13.86 -5.70
N SER A 101 11.56 -14.68 -6.73
CA SER A 101 11.05 -14.36 -8.08
C SER A 101 9.54 -14.61 -8.23
N THR A 102 8.88 -15.18 -7.22
CA THR A 102 7.44 -15.45 -7.23
C THR A 102 6.67 -14.14 -7.11
N ARG A 103 5.80 -13.85 -8.10
CA ARG A 103 4.98 -12.63 -8.08
C ARG A 103 3.95 -12.66 -6.93
N ILE A 104 3.78 -11.52 -6.28
CA ILE A 104 2.66 -11.26 -5.36
C ILE A 104 1.39 -11.06 -6.18
N LEU A 105 0.36 -11.82 -5.85
CA LEU A 105 -0.95 -11.77 -6.49
C LEU A 105 -2.01 -11.27 -5.52
N ILE A 106 -3.16 -10.81 -6.02
CA ILE A 106 -4.20 -10.23 -5.17
C ILE A 106 -4.68 -11.20 -4.08
N ARG A 107 -4.77 -12.49 -4.44
CA ARG A 107 -5.13 -13.58 -3.51
C ARG A 107 -4.15 -13.80 -2.35
N ASP A 108 -2.95 -13.21 -2.43
CA ASP A 108 -1.94 -13.33 -1.38
C ASP A 108 -2.13 -12.23 -0.29
N ILE A 109 -3.00 -11.24 -0.53
CA ILE A 109 -3.14 -10.01 0.27
C ILE A 109 -4.60 -9.63 0.54
N THR A 110 -5.54 -10.57 0.35
CA THR A 110 -6.99 -10.43 0.61
C THR A 110 -7.46 -11.46 1.60
#